data_AF-A0ABD3WSH9-F1
#
_entry.id   AF-A0ABD3WSH9-F1
#
_cell.length_a   1.000
_cell.length_b   1.000
_cell.length_c   1.000
_cell.angle_alpha   90.00
_cell.angle_beta   90.00
_cell.angle_gamma   90.00
#
_symmetry.space_group_name_H-M   'P 1'
#
loop_
_entity.id
_entity.type
_entity.pdbx_description
1 polymer ?
#
loop_
_entity_poly.entity_id
_entity_poly.type
_entity_poly.pdbx_seq_one_letter_code
_entity_poly.pdbx_strand_id
1 'polypeptide(L)'
;MISILIFLFVASFIPAQGNVCKSDVDCGAGECCYIPSRFLVMSRRKAAVDVVGVPLEPLDFTHQNGTCEKYRTLGETCSGLAKMNGHCGCSPGLYCKFYPLHLMTLPPVLLQPEPAVASRRSMPLGHSQCEPISTA
;
A
#
# COMPACT_ATOMS: atom_id res chain seq x y z
N MET A 1 -23.04 9.07 -38.38
CA MET A 1 -22.05 7.97 -38.30
C MET A 1 -20.93 8.21 -37.28
N ILE A 2 -20.49 9.47 -37.05
CA ILE A 2 -19.46 9.80 -36.03
C ILE A 2 -19.93 9.49 -34.60
N SER A 3 -21.22 9.67 -34.30
CA SER A 3 -21.79 9.45 -32.95
C SER A 3 -21.78 7.98 -32.49
N ILE A 4 -21.75 7.02 -33.42
CA ILE A 4 -21.72 5.58 -33.10
C ILE A 4 -20.29 5.14 -32.75
N LEU A 5 -19.29 5.76 -33.40
CA LEU A 5 -17.87 5.50 -33.13
C LEU A 5 -17.45 5.99 -31.72
N ILE A 6 -18.02 7.10 -31.25
CA ILE A 6 -17.74 7.63 -29.90
C ILE A 6 -18.31 6.70 -28.82
N PHE A 7 -19.50 6.13 -29.02
CA PHE A 7 -20.11 5.20 -28.06
C PHE A 7 -19.36 3.87 -27.96
N LEU A 8 -18.80 3.37 -29.07
CA LEU A 8 -18.01 2.15 -29.08
C LEU A 8 -16.65 2.31 -28.37
N PHE A 9 -16.06 3.51 -28.41
CA PHE A 9 -14.77 3.78 -27.76
C PHE A 9 -14.84 3.83 -26.23
N VAL A 10 -16.01 4.16 -25.66
CA VAL A 10 -16.22 4.25 -24.20
C VAL A 10 -16.47 2.88 -23.57
N ALA A 11 -16.94 1.89 -24.33
CA ALA A 11 -17.31 0.58 -23.81
C ALA A 11 -16.13 -0.36 -23.48
N SER A 12 -14.89 0.01 -23.83
CA SER A 12 -13.71 -0.86 -23.64
C SER A 12 -13.05 -0.74 -22.26
N PHE A 13 -13.51 0.17 -21.40
CA PHE A 13 -12.96 0.32 -20.04
C PHE A 13 -13.86 -0.41 -19.04
N ILE A 14 -13.84 -1.74 -19.05
CA ILE A 14 -14.42 -2.55 -17.97
C ILE A 14 -13.33 -2.69 -16.89
N PRO A 15 -13.43 -1.98 -15.73
CA PRO A 15 -12.50 -2.18 -14.63
C PRO A 15 -12.80 -3.53 -14.00
N ALA A 16 -11.97 -4.51 -14.31
CA ALA A 16 -12.14 -5.87 -13.84
C ALA A 16 -11.25 -6.11 -12.61
N GLN A 17 -11.68 -5.56 -11.47
CA GLN A 17 -11.12 -5.92 -10.18
C GLN A 17 -11.07 -7.44 -10.02
N GLY A 18 -9.95 -7.96 -9.53
CA GLY A 18 -9.78 -9.39 -9.30
C GLY A 18 -9.27 -10.19 -10.50
N ASN A 19 -9.01 -9.56 -11.65
CA ASN A 19 -8.36 -10.23 -12.77
C ASN A 19 -6.87 -10.46 -12.51
N VAL A 20 -6.34 -11.54 -13.07
CA VAL A 20 -4.91 -11.83 -13.10
C VAL A 20 -4.21 -10.81 -14.01
N CYS A 21 -3.19 -10.14 -13.49
CA CYS A 21 -2.39 -9.15 -14.21
C CYS A 21 -0.90 -9.49 -14.10
N LYS A 22 -0.09 -8.99 -15.05
CA LYS A 22 1.38 -9.00 -14.95
C LYS A 22 1.95 -7.60 -14.79
N SER A 23 1.19 -6.60 -15.18
CA SER A 23 1.57 -5.19 -15.17
C SER A 23 0.36 -4.29 -14.98
N ASP A 24 0.58 -3.05 -14.57
CA ASP A 24 -0.50 -2.07 -14.33
C ASP A 24 -1.34 -1.79 -15.59
N VAL A 25 -0.77 -1.98 -16.78
CA VAL A 25 -1.48 -1.78 -18.06
C VAL A 25 -2.50 -2.87 -18.36
N ASP A 26 -2.41 -4.01 -17.69
CA ASP A 26 -3.39 -5.10 -17.81
C ASP A 26 -4.66 -4.80 -16.99
N CYS A 27 -4.61 -3.79 -16.11
CA CYS A 27 -5.71 -3.39 -15.24
C CYS A 27 -6.45 -2.16 -15.80
N GLY A 28 -7.68 -1.95 -15.32
CA GLY A 28 -8.52 -0.85 -15.77
C GLY A 28 -8.00 0.53 -15.33
N ALA A 29 -8.59 1.59 -15.89
CA ALA A 29 -8.32 2.95 -15.40
C ALA A 29 -8.67 3.07 -13.91
N GLY A 30 -7.71 3.51 -13.09
CA GLY A 30 -7.89 3.61 -11.64
C GLY A 30 -7.52 2.34 -10.86
N GLU A 31 -6.94 1.34 -11.52
CA GLU A 31 -6.45 0.10 -10.91
C GLU A 31 -4.95 -0.08 -11.14
N CYS A 32 -4.31 -0.84 -10.26
CA CYS A 32 -2.92 -1.26 -10.37
C CYS A 32 -2.81 -2.77 -10.22
N CYS A 33 -1.68 -3.33 -10.64
CA CYS A 33 -1.41 -4.75 -10.48
C CYS A 33 -0.77 -5.04 -9.12
N TYR A 34 -1.55 -5.59 -8.19
CA TYR A 34 -1.04 -6.10 -6.92
C TYR A 34 -0.26 -7.40 -7.16
N ILE A 35 1.06 -7.34 -7.10
CA ILE A 35 1.93 -8.51 -7.21
C ILE A 35 2.43 -8.86 -5.80
N PRO A 36 1.95 -9.95 -5.17
CA PRO A 36 2.33 -10.29 -3.81
C PRO A 36 3.83 -10.59 -3.75
N SER A 37 4.59 -9.81 -2.99
CA SER A 37 6.02 -10.08 -2.82
C SER A 37 6.23 -11.36 -2.02
N ARG A 38 7.13 -12.24 -2.47
CA ARG A 38 7.47 -13.48 -1.74
C ARG A 38 7.94 -13.24 -0.31
N PHE A 39 8.60 -12.12 -0.10
CA PHE A 39 9.00 -11.65 1.22
C PHE A 39 8.20 -10.39 1.51
N LEU A 40 7.27 -10.49 2.45
CA LEU A 40 6.57 -9.32 2.97
C LEU A 40 7.53 -8.54 3.87
N VAL A 41 7.69 -7.25 3.60
CA VAL A 41 8.35 -6.31 4.51
C VAL A 41 7.44 -6.14 5.72
N MET A 42 7.84 -6.78 6.82
CA MET A 42 7.14 -6.72 8.10
C MET A 42 8.11 -6.52 9.27
N SER A 43 7.58 -6.09 10.42
CA SER A 43 8.37 -5.98 11.65
C SER A 43 8.88 -7.36 12.09
N ARG A 44 10.15 -7.43 12.52
CA ARG A 44 10.76 -8.65 13.09
C ARG A 44 9.96 -9.25 14.24
N ARG A 45 9.17 -8.45 14.96
CA ARG A 45 8.31 -8.91 16.06
C ARG A 45 7.16 -9.82 15.59
N LYS A 46 6.73 -9.69 14.33
CA LYS A 46 5.67 -10.52 13.72
C LYS A 46 6.23 -11.64 12.84
N ALA A 47 7.48 -11.49 12.36
CA ALA A 47 8.15 -12.51 11.54
C ALA A 47 8.47 -13.82 12.30
N ALA A 48 8.49 -13.80 13.64
CA ALA A 48 8.80 -14.97 14.46
C ALA A 48 7.64 -15.99 14.59
N VAL A 49 6.47 -15.73 14.00
CA VAL A 49 5.30 -16.62 14.09
C VAL A 49 5.27 -17.67 12.97
N ASP A 50 6.11 -17.55 11.93
CA ASP A 50 6.03 -18.40 10.74
C ASP A 50 7.30 -19.26 10.54
N VAL A 51 7.74 -19.92 11.62
CA VAL A 51 8.80 -20.92 11.58
C VAL A 51 8.17 -22.32 11.61
N VAL A 52 7.45 -22.66 10.55
CA VAL A 52 7.12 -24.06 10.24
C VAL A 52 7.73 -24.35 8.88
N GLY A 53 8.80 -25.15 8.88
CA GLY A 53 9.69 -25.41 7.75
C GLY A 53 8.99 -25.86 6.48
N VAL A 54 8.72 -24.91 5.59
CA VAL A 54 8.36 -25.19 4.20
C VAL A 54 9.66 -25.34 3.40
N PRO A 55 9.86 -26.45 2.66
CA PRO A 55 11.02 -26.62 1.79
C PRO A 55 11.09 -25.48 0.77
N LEU A 56 12.28 -24.91 0.61
CA LEU A 56 12.58 -23.94 -0.45
C LEU A 56 12.53 -24.68 -1.80
N GLU A 57 11.34 -24.81 -2.40
CA GLU A 57 11.24 -25.25 -3.80
C GLU A 57 11.96 -24.26 -4.73
N PRO A 58 12.42 -24.71 -5.92
CA PRO A 58 13.10 -23.86 -6.89
C PRO A 58 12.15 -22.76 -7.35
N LEU A 59 12.37 -21.58 -6.79
CA LEU A 59 11.42 -20.49 -6.73
C LEU A 59 11.41 -19.74 -8.07
N ASP A 60 10.66 -20.22 -9.05
CA ASP A 60 10.56 -19.66 -10.40
C ASP A 60 10.14 -18.17 -10.36
N PHE A 61 11.08 -17.27 -10.59
CA PHE A 61 10.91 -15.80 -10.46
C PHE A 61 10.06 -15.21 -11.59
N THR A 62 9.63 -16.01 -12.56
CA THR A 62 9.09 -15.54 -13.83
C THR A 62 7.55 -15.54 -13.91
N HIS A 63 6.86 -16.04 -12.88
CA HIS A 63 5.41 -16.31 -12.93
C HIS A 63 4.59 -15.84 -11.70
N GLN A 64 4.94 -14.73 -11.04
CA GLN A 64 4.02 -14.12 -10.08
C GLN A 64 2.92 -13.37 -10.84
N ASN A 65 1.82 -14.08 -11.07
CA ASN A 65 0.56 -13.49 -11.47
C ASN A 65 0.09 -12.56 -10.34
N GLY A 66 -0.07 -11.28 -10.65
CA GLY A 66 -0.68 -10.31 -9.76
C GLY A 66 -2.20 -10.29 -9.91
N THR A 67 -2.86 -9.47 -9.11
CA THR A 67 -4.31 -9.25 -9.16
C THR A 67 -4.59 -7.76 -9.29
N CYS A 68 -5.53 -7.37 -10.16
CA CYS A 68 -5.93 -5.96 -10.25
C CYS A 68 -6.61 -5.50 -8.95
N GLU A 69 -6.00 -4.53 -8.26
CA GLU A 69 -6.50 -3.85 -7.07
C GLU A 69 -6.72 -2.35 -7.40
N LYS A 70 -7.68 -1.71 -6.73
CA LYS A 70 -7.95 -0.28 -6.91
C LYS A 70 -6.85 0.60 -6.31
N TYR A 71 -6.51 1.68 -7.00
CA TYR A 71 -5.73 2.75 -6.36
C TYR A 71 -6.51 3.41 -5.24
N ARG A 72 -5.78 3.95 -4.25
CA ARG A 72 -6.34 4.76 -3.17
C ARG A 72 -6.64 6.16 -3.67
N THR A 73 -7.86 6.64 -3.45
CA THR A 73 -8.30 7.97 -3.89
C THR A 73 -7.93 9.05 -2.89
N LEU A 74 -8.16 10.32 -3.23
CA LEU A 74 -7.92 11.47 -2.37
C LEU A 74 -8.56 11.28 -0.98
N GLY A 75 -7.79 11.52 0.09
CA GLY A 75 -8.24 11.38 1.48
C GLY A 75 -8.35 9.95 2.00
N GLU A 76 -8.17 8.93 1.14
CA GLU A 76 -8.16 7.55 1.62
C GLU A 76 -6.88 7.24 2.40
N THR A 77 -7.05 6.40 3.42
CA THR A 77 -5.93 5.89 4.20
C THR A 77 -5.00 5.07 3.31
N CYS A 78 -3.71 5.40 3.36
CA CYS A 78 -2.68 4.73 2.59
C CYS A 78 -1.60 4.17 3.53
N SER A 79 -0.87 3.15 3.08
CA SER A 79 0.23 2.55 3.83
C SER A 79 1.46 2.36 2.94
N GLY A 80 2.56 3.00 3.30
CA GLY A 80 3.83 2.85 2.58
C GLY A 80 4.34 1.40 2.61
N LEU A 81 4.12 0.69 3.72
CA LEU A 81 4.48 -0.73 3.85
C LEU A 81 3.61 -1.62 2.97
N ALA A 82 2.31 -1.34 2.87
CA ALA A 82 1.44 -2.07 1.95
C ALA A 82 1.91 -1.90 0.51
N LYS A 83 2.23 -0.67 0.10
CA LYS A 83 2.79 -0.39 -1.24
C LYS A 83 4.11 -1.12 -1.49
N MET A 84 5.01 -1.18 -0.50
CA MET A 84 6.27 -1.93 -0.60
C MET A 84 6.06 -3.46 -0.71
N ASN A 85 4.94 -3.97 -0.19
CA ASN A 85 4.54 -5.37 -0.30
C ASN A 85 3.76 -5.67 -1.59
N GLY A 86 3.72 -4.72 -2.52
CA GLY A 86 3.10 -4.88 -3.84
C GLY A 86 1.71 -4.28 -3.96
N HIS A 87 1.06 -3.83 -2.87
CA HIS A 87 -0.30 -3.30 -2.93
C HIS A 87 -0.39 -1.97 -3.69
N CYS A 88 -1.59 -1.69 -4.21
CA CYS A 88 -1.85 -0.40 -4.82
C CYS A 88 -1.76 0.73 -3.79
N GLY A 89 -0.93 1.72 -4.12
CA GLY A 89 -0.81 2.96 -3.36
C GLY A 89 -1.88 3.98 -3.75
N CYS A 90 -1.58 5.25 -3.53
CA CYS A 90 -2.42 6.35 -4.01
C CYS A 90 -2.48 6.40 -5.54
N SER A 91 -3.59 6.90 -6.07
CA SER A 91 -3.78 7.08 -7.51
C SER A 91 -2.73 8.01 -8.12
N PRO A 92 -2.46 7.91 -9.43
CA PRO A 92 -1.55 8.82 -10.12
C PRO A 92 -1.86 10.30 -9.80
N GLY A 93 -0.82 11.09 -9.53
CA GLY A 93 -0.95 12.49 -9.10
C GLY A 93 -1.16 12.70 -7.60
N LEU A 94 -1.36 11.63 -6.83
CA LEU A 94 -1.42 11.67 -5.37
C LEU A 94 -0.19 11.03 -4.73
N TYR A 95 0.13 11.44 -3.50
CA TYR A 95 1.15 10.84 -2.67
C TYR A 95 0.62 10.53 -1.27
N CYS A 96 1.19 9.50 -0.65
CA CYS A 96 0.79 9.09 0.69
C CYS A 96 1.50 9.96 1.73
N LYS A 97 0.77 10.89 2.34
CA LYS A 97 1.30 11.80 3.38
C LYS A 97 0.99 11.26 4.77
N PHE A 98 1.96 11.35 5.66
CA PHE A 98 1.82 10.95 7.06
C PHE A 98 1.58 12.15 7.96
N TYR A 99 0.58 12.05 8.84
CA TYR A 99 0.25 13.04 9.86
C TYR A 99 0.51 12.46 11.25
N PRO A 100 1.52 12.97 11.99
CA PRO A 100 1.72 12.56 13.37
C PRO A 100 0.53 12.98 14.22
N LEU A 101 0.04 12.06 15.05
CA LEU A 101 -0.85 12.39 16.16
C LEU A 101 -0.02 13.14 17.20
N HIS A 102 -0.34 14.41 17.39
CA HIS A 102 0.12 15.13 18.56
C HIS A 102 -0.64 14.59 19.77
N LEU A 103 -0.05 13.63 20.47
CA LEU A 103 -0.51 13.33 21.82
C LEU A 103 -0.27 14.60 22.65
N MET A 104 -1.35 15.25 23.08
CA MET A 104 -1.27 16.20 24.18
C MET A 104 -0.75 15.40 25.37
N THR A 105 0.52 15.59 25.70
CA THR A 105 1.13 15.05 26.91
C THR A 105 0.33 15.60 28.08
N LEU A 106 -0.51 14.77 28.71
CA LEU A 106 -0.99 15.03 30.06
C LEU A 106 0.24 15.27 30.95
N PRO A 107 0.17 16.22 31.91
CA PRO A 107 1.27 16.47 32.81
C PRO A 107 1.69 15.15 33.50
N PRO A 108 2.99 14.89 33.67
CA PRO A 108 3.46 13.68 34.31
C PRO A 108 2.98 13.67 35.76
N VAL A 109 1.93 12.89 36.04
CA VAL A 109 1.63 12.49 37.41
C VAL A 109 2.76 11.54 37.82
N LEU A 110 3.43 11.91 38.90
CA LEU A 110 4.64 11.32 39.47
C LEU A 110 4.58 9.80 39.67
N LEU A 111 4.82 9.02 38.63
CA LEU A 111 5.09 7.59 38.75
C LEU A 111 6.37 7.23 38.00
N GLN A 112 7.45 7.24 38.80
CA GLN A 112 8.70 6.50 38.68
C GLN A 112 9.61 6.76 37.46
N PRO A 113 10.92 6.95 37.68
CA PRO A 113 11.90 7.00 36.60
C PRO A 113 12.22 5.56 36.16
N GLU A 114 11.39 4.96 35.32
CA GLU A 114 11.92 3.93 34.42
C GLU A 114 12.83 4.63 33.40
N PRO A 115 14.05 4.13 33.14
CA PRO A 115 14.88 4.72 32.12
C PRO A 115 14.15 4.55 30.79
N ALA A 116 13.58 5.64 30.29
CA ALA A 116 13.10 5.73 28.93
C ALA A 116 14.30 5.49 28.02
N VAL A 117 14.56 4.21 27.69
CA VAL A 117 15.38 3.85 26.55
C VAL A 117 14.64 4.46 25.37
N ALA A 118 15.09 5.64 24.95
CA ALA A 118 14.62 6.32 23.77
C ALA A 118 14.87 5.38 22.60
N SER A 119 13.88 4.54 22.31
CA SER A 119 13.87 3.71 21.13
C SER A 119 13.88 4.67 19.96
N ARG A 120 15.05 4.84 19.30
CA ARG A 120 15.17 5.55 18.02
C ARG A 120 14.30 4.94 16.89
N ARG A 121 13.46 3.96 17.22
CA ARG A 121 12.65 3.13 16.32
C ARG A 121 11.14 3.25 16.57
N SER A 122 10.67 4.15 17.45
CA SER A 122 9.24 4.43 17.53
C SER A 122 8.84 5.33 16.36
N MET A 123 8.22 4.76 15.33
CA MET A 123 7.48 5.58 14.37
C MET A 123 6.46 6.40 15.18
N PRO A 124 6.36 7.72 14.95
CA PRO A 124 5.34 8.51 15.61
C PRO A 124 3.97 7.87 15.36
N LEU A 125 3.13 7.82 16.39
CA LEU A 125 1.72 7.50 16.19
C LEU A 125 1.14 8.52 15.22
N GLY A 126 0.34 8.07 14.28
CA GLY A 126 -0.21 8.93 13.25
C GLY A 126 -1.02 8.13 12.25
N HIS A 127 -1.55 8.84 11.27
CA HIS A 127 -2.31 8.26 10.18
C HIS A 127 -1.78 8.80 8.86
N SER A 128 -1.94 8.06 7.78
CA SER A 128 -1.47 8.45 6.46
C SER A 128 -2.60 8.44 5.45
N GLN A 129 -2.70 9.50 4.64
CA GLN A 129 -3.76 9.70 3.67
C GLN A 129 -3.19 10.14 2.32
N CYS A 130 -3.93 9.91 1.24
CA CYS A 130 -3.55 10.37 -0.09
C CYS A 130 -3.85 11.85 -0.30
N GLU A 131 -2.83 12.64 -0.63
CA GLU A 131 -2.90 14.07 -0.94
C GLU A 131 -2.32 14.36 -2.34
N PRO A 132 -2.68 15.49 -2.98
CA PRO A 132 -2.13 15.88 -4.28
C PRO A 132 -0.63 16.18 -4.15
N ILE A 133 0.16 15.75 -5.14
CA ILE A 133 1.58 16.11 -5.21
C ILE A 133 1.68 17.62 -5.37
N SER A 134 2.09 18.32 -4.32
CA SER A 134 2.32 19.77 -4.38
C SER A 134 3.59 20.01 -5.19
N THR A 135 3.45 20.25 -6.49
CA THR A 135 4.51 20.84 -7.31
C THR A 135 4.67 22.30 -6.88
N ALA A 136 5.64 22.55 -6.01
CA ALA A 136 6.16 23.89 -5.75
C ALA A 136 7.10 24.31 -6.88
#